data_AF-A0A2P2K986-F1
#
_entry.id   AF-A0A2P2K986-F1
#
_cell.length_a   1.000
_cell.length_b   1.000
_cell.length_c   1.000
_cell.angle_alpha   90.00
_cell.angle_beta   90.00
_cell.angle_gamma   90.00
#
_symmetry.space_group_name_H-M   'P 1'
#
loop_
_entity.id
_entity.type
_entity.pdbx_description
1 polymer ?
#
loop_
_entity_poly.entity_id
_entity_poly.type
_entity_poly.pdbx_seq_one_letter_code
_entity_poly.pdbx_strand_id
1 'polypeptide(L)'
;METSNPLLSLSTFIHQQCLRFGADLAARIGDTTRNIASNFPPPQSVIARRLLRAPVPPFASVSQSKPAASTIGSDHVAKTLAGTSVYTVSNSNNEFVLISDPDGTTSIGLLCFRQEDAEAFLAQVRLRRRELRSGSKIVPITLDQVYMLKVEGIAFRFLPDPVQIKNALEVSFHKVFSRSIV
;
A
#
# COMPACT_ATOMS: atom_id res chain seq x y z
N MET A 1 -0.21 49.49 -13.14
CA MET A 1 -1.26 48.43 -13.12
C MET A 1 -0.53 47.11 -13.06
N GLU A 2 -0.31 46.61 -11.85
CA GLU A 2 0.45 45.38 -11.60
C GLU A 2 -0.54 44.20 -11.58
N THR A 3 -0.44 43.30 -12.54
CA THR A 3 -1.29 42.11 -12.65
C THR A 3 -0.63 40.98 -11.87
N SER A 4 -0.96 40.83 -10.60
CA SER A 4 -0.51 39.71 -9.77
C SER A 4 -1.10 38.41 -10.31
N ASN A 5 -0.23 37.53 -10.83
CA ASN A 5 -0.61 36.27 -11.46
C ASN A 5 -1.01 35.21 -10.41
N PRO A 6 -2.27 34.74 -10.38
CA PRO A 6 -2.76 33.78 -9.36
C PRO A 6 -2.11 32.39 -9.46
N LEU A 7 -1.51 32.07 -10.61
CA LEU A 7 -0.85 30.79 -10.86
C LEU A 7 0.52 30.67 -10.19
N LEU A 8 1.21 31.79 -9.96
CA LEU A 8 2.48 31.79 -9.24
C LEU A 8 2.26 31.64 -7.72
N SER A 9 1.13 32.13 -7.22
CA SER A 9 0.72 31.96 -5.81
C SER A 9 0.35 30.51 -5.48
N LEU A 10 -0.31 29.79 -6.40
CA LEU A 10 -0.59 28.35 -6.23
C LEU A 10 0.69 27.49 -6.32
N SER A 11 1.60 27.84 -7.22
CA SER A 11 2.89 27.14 -7.37
C SER A 11 3.72 27.21 -6.08
N THR A 12 3.83 28.40 -5.49
CA THR A 12 4.57 28.60 -4.23
C THR A 12 3.88 27.93 -3.04
N PHE A 13 2.54 27.95 -2.98
CA PHE A 13 1.77 27.25 -1.95
C PHE A 13 1.97 25.73 -1.98
N ILE A 14 1.86 25.12 -3.16
CA ILE A 14 2.05 23.66 -3.33
C ILE A 14 3.49 23.28 -3.02
N HIS A 15 4.47 24.09 -3.44
CA HIS A 15 5.88 23.83 -3.17
C HIS A 15 6.21 23.88 -1.66
N GLN A 16 5.62 24.82 -0.91
CA GLN A 16 5.80 24.90 0.55
C GLN A 16 5.14 23.72 1.29
N GLN A 17 4.00 23.22 0.82
CA GLN A 17 3.34 22.06 1.42
C GLN A 17 4.14 20.76 1.19
N CYS A 18 4.70 20.56 -0.01
CA CYS A 18 5.48 19.36 -0.32
C CYS A 18 6.77 19.24 0.51
N LEU A 19 7.46 20.36 0.77
CA LEU A 19 8.67 20.36 1.61
C LEU A 19 8.35 20.10 3.10
N ARG A 20 7.19 20.56 3.57
CA ARG A 20 6.75 20.36 4.96
C ARG A 20 6.21 18.96 5.23
N PHE A 21 5.54 18.33 4.25
CA PHE A 21 5.08 16.94 4.37
C PHE A 21 6.21 15.90 4.27
N GLY A 22 7.31 16.20 3.57
CA GLY A 22 8.46 15.30 3.47
C GLY A 22 9.28 15.17 4.76
N ALA A 23 9.37 16.24 5.55
CA ALA A 23 10.17 16.26 6.79
C ALA A 23 9.56 15.43 7.92
N ASP A 24 8.23 15.41 8.06
CA ASP A 24 7.54 14.67 9.12
C ASP A 24 7.50 13.15 8.88
N LEU A 25 7.54 12.69 7.62
CA LEU A 25 7.50 11.26 7.29
C LEU A 25 8.88 10.58 7.47
N ALA A 26 9.98 11.32 7.25
CA ALA A 26 11.33 10.81 7.43
C ALA A 26 11.68 10.51 8.90
N ALA A 27 11.12 11.28 9.85
CA ALA A 27 11.41 11.12 11.27
C ALA A 27 10.81 9.84 11.89
N ARG A 28 9.73 9.27 11.31
CA ARG A 28 9.07 8.06 11.85
C ARG A 28 9.61 6.73 11.32
N ILE A 29 10.40 6.75 10.24
CA ILE A 29 10.92 5.53 9.60
C ILE A 29 12.29 5.09 10.17
N GLY A 30 13.02 5.99 10.85
CA GLY A 30 14.33 5.67 11.45
C GLY A 30 14.28 4.85 12.74
N ASP A 31 13.20 4.93 13.52
CA ASP A 31 13.17 4.37 14.88
C ASP A 31 12.76 2.89 14.95
N THR A 32 12.17 2.34 13.89
CA THR A 32 11.59 0.97 13.94
C THR A 32 12.63 -0.14 13.74
N THR A 33 13.83 0.18 13.27
CA THR A 33 14.84 -0.84 12.91
C THR A 33 15.88 -1.12 14.00
N ARG A 34 15.81 -0.46 15.18
CA ARG A 34 16.80 -0.65 16.26
C ARG A 34 16.35 -1.53 17.43
N ASN A 35 15.07 -1.89 17.54
CA ASN A 35 14.55 -2.65 18.70
C ASN A 35 14.42 -4.17 18.50
N ILE A 36 14.90 -4.73 17.39
CA ILE A 36 14.80 -6.18 17.12
C ILE A 36 16.11 -6.94 17.49
N ALA A 37 17.15 -6.24 17.93
CA ALA A 37 18.49 -6.82 18.13
C ALA A 37 18.91 -7.07 19.61
N SER A 38 18.03 -6.93 20.62
CA SER A 38 18.46 -6.98 22.04
C SER A 38 17.91 -8.12 22.91
N ASN A 39 17.29 -9.18 22.37
CA ASN A 39 16.63 -10.17 23.23
C ASN A 39 16.96 -11.66 22.95
N PHE A 40 18.18 -11.96 22.52
CA PHE A 40 18.69 -13.34 22.51
C PHE A 40 19.70 -13.57 23.65
N PRO A 41 19.33 -14.29 24.73
CA PRO A 41 20.31 -14.85 25.65
C PRO A 41 20.87 -16.19 25.11
N PRO A 42 22.12 -16.55 25.47
CA PRO A 42 22.82 -17.75 24.97
C PRO A 42 22.36 -19.03 25.70
N PRO A 43 22.70 -20.23 25.19
CA PRO A 43 22.28 -21.49 25.78
C PRO A 43 23.19 -21.86 26.96
N GLN A 44 22.62 -22.24 28.09
CA GLN A 44 23.36 -22.94 29.15
C GLN A 44 22.62 -24.20 29.58
N SER A 45 23.39 -25.28 29.60
CA SER A 45 23.00 -26.65 29.88
C SER A 45 23.39 -27.06 31.31
N VAL A 46 22.64 -28.04 31.83
CA VAL A 46 22.96 -29.03 32.89
C VAL A 46 22.99 -28.59 34.38
N ILE A 47 22.04 -29.09 35.19
CA ILE A 47 22.18 -30.18 36.22
C ILE A 47 20.98 -30.18 37.21
N ALA A 48 20.55 -31.39 37.53
CA ALA A 48 19.46 -31.86 38.38
C ALA A 48 19.29 -31.26 39.79
N ARG A 49 18.05 -31.31 40.32
CA ARG A 49 17.67 -32.15 41.50
C ARG A 49 16.17 -32.10 41.87
N ARG A 50 15.61 -33.31 41.97
CA ARG A 50 14.64 -33.86 42.95
C ARG A 50 13.28 -33.16 43.19
N LEU A 51 12.24 -33.85 42.69
CA LEU A 51 11.09 -34.45 43.41
C LEU A 51 10.55 -33.71 44.66
N LEU A 52 9.27 -33.32 44.61
CA LEU A 52 8.18 -33.84 45.48
C LEU A 52 6.81 -33.15 45.17
N ARG A 53 5.92 -33.92 44.52
CA ARG A 53 4.50 -34.17 44.84
C ARG A 53 3.59 -33.01 45.28
N ALA A 54 2.65 -32.64 44.40
CA ALA A 54 1.31 -32.15 44.74
C ALA A 54 0.26 -32.76 43.77
N PRO A 55 -0.90 -33.27 44.23
CA PRO A 55 -1.89 -33.89 43.35
C PRO A 55 -2.83 -32.85 42.74
N VAL A 56 -2.90 -32.79 41.41
CA VAL A 56 -3.84 -31.95 40.66
C VAL A 56 -5.11 -32.79 40.40
N PRO A 57 -6.33 -32.28 40.68
CA PRO A 57 -7.56 -33.03 40.43
C PRO A 57 -7.84 -33.22 38.93
N PRO A 58 -8.43 -34.36 38.51
CA PRO A 58 -8.41 -34.80 37.12
C PRO A 58 -9.70 -34.47 36.38
N PHE A 59 -10.08 -33.19 36.25
CA PHE A 59 -11.20 -32.83 35.37
C PHE A 59 -10.97 -31.46 34.73
N ALA A 60 -11.39 -31.34 33.48
CA ALA A 60 -11.25 -30.20 32.56
C ALA A 60 -9.92 -30.10 31.78
N SER A 61 -9.56 -31.16 31.05
CA SER A 61 -8.85 -30.99 29.77
C SER A 61 -9.87 -30.62 28.69
N VAL A 62 -10.31 -29.35 28.70
CA VAL A 62 -10.90 -28.76 27.49
C VAL A 62 -9.73 -28.49 26.56
N SER A 63 -9.66 -29.24 25.48
CA SER A 63 -8.85 -28.92 24.31
C SER A 63 -9.30 -27.56 23.77
N GLN A 64 -8.75 -26.48 24.32
CA GLN A 64 -8.66 -25.22 23.60
C GLN A 64 -7.77 -25.52 22.40
N SER A 65 -8.40 -25.78 21.26
CA SER A 65 -7.79 -25.52 19.96
C SER A 65 -7.48 -24.02 19.95
N LYS A 66 -6.32 -23.66 20.48
CA LYS A 66 -5.68 -22.37 20.28
C LYS A 66 -5.71 -22.16 18.76
N PRO A 67 -6.43 -21.16 18.22
CA PRO A 67 -6.23 -20.83 16.83
C PRO A 67 -4.75 -20.44 16.74
N ALA A 68 -3.95 -21.33 16.15
CA ALA A 68 -2.65 -20.95 15.67
C ALA A 68 -2.90 -19.67 14.87
N ALA A 69 -2.22 -18.59 15.23
CA ALA A 69 -2.22 -17.38 14.44
C ALA A 69 -1.79 -17.82 13.04
N SER A 70 -2.76 -18.06 12.17
CA SER A 70 -2.53 -18.50 10.81
C SER A 70 -1.89 -17.30 10.15
N THR A 71 -0.57 -17.33 10.02
CA THR A 71 0.13 -16.51 9.03
C THR A 71 -0.63 -16.73 7.74
N ILE A 72 -1.40 -15.73 7.31
CA ILE A 72 -2.20 -15.82 6.09
C ILE A 72 -1.18 -16.04 4.99
N GLY A 73 -1.18 -17.24 4.40
CA GLY A 73 -0.25 -17.56 3.32
C GLY A 73 -0.44 -16.61 2.15
N SER A 74 0.63 -16.30 1.42
CA SER A 74 0.60 -15.48 0.20
C SER A 74 -0.49 -15.95 -0.76
N ASP A 75 -0.71 -17.27 -0.84
CA ASP A 75 -1.68 -17.89 -1.71
C ASP A 75 -3.12 -17.57 -1.28
N HIS A 76 -3.37 -17.45 0.02
CA HIS A 76 -4.67 -17.07 0.56
C HIS A 76 -4.95 -15.57 0.33
N VAL A 77 -3.92 -14.71 0.45
CA VAL A 77 -4.03 -13.29 0.08
C VAL A 77 -4.31 -13.14 -1.41
N ALA A 78 -3.52 -13.78 -2.27
CA ALA A 78 -3.72 -13.76 -3.72
C ALA A 78 -5.13 -14.24 -4.09
N LYS A 79 -5.62 -15.33 -3.51
CA LYS A 79 -6.96 -15.84 -3.78
C LYS A 79 -8.08 -14.88 -3.36
N THR A 80 -7.88 -14.10 -2.30
CA THR A 80 -8.81 -13.06 -1.86
C THR A 80 -8.79 -11.86 -2.82
N LEU A 81 -7.63 -11.57 -3.41
CA LEU A 81 -7.44 -10.48 -4.36
C LEU A 81 -7.90 -10.83 -5.80
N ALA A 82 -7.96 -12.11 -6.16
CA ALA A 82 -8.34 -12.57 -7.50
C ALA A 82 -9.75 -12.11 -7.95
N GLY A 83 -10.63 -11.77 -7.00
CA GLY A 83 -11.97 -11.26 -7.28
C GLY A 83 -12.02 -9.77 -7.66
N THR A 84 -10.91 -9.03 -7.56
CA THR A 84 -10.88 -7.59 -7.80
C THR A 84 -10.10 -7.27 -9.08
N SER A 85 -10.80 -6.78 -10.10
CA SER A 85 -10.20 -6.26 -11.33
C SER A 85 -9.80 -4.80 -11.16
N VAL A 86 -8.61 -4.47 -11.63
CA VAL A 86 -8.12 -3.10 -11.82
C VAL A 86 -7.75 -2.91 -13.29
N TYR A 87 -7.75 -1.67 -13.75
CA TYR A 87 -7.52 -1.31 -15.13
C TYR A 87 -6.18 -0.60 -15.26
N THR A 88 -5.41 -1.00 -16.26
CA THR A 88 -4.15 -0.34 -16.61
C THR A 88 -4.18 0.09 -18.07
N VAL A 89 -3.33 1.06 -18.40
CA VAL A 89 -3.01 1.38 -19.78
C VAL A 89 -1.77 0.59 -20.20
N SER A 90 -1.85 -0.04 -21.37
CA SER A 90 -0.77 -0.80 -21.99
C SER A 90 -0.48 -0.29 -23.40
N ASN A 91 0.72 -0.54 -23.90
CA ASN A 91 1.10 -0.28 -25.29
C ASN A 91 0.57 -1.39 -26.23
N SER A 92 0.82 -1.28 -27.53
CA SER A 92 0.49 -2.30 -28.54
C SER A 92 1.13 -3.65 -28.25
N ASN A 93 2.26 -3.66 -27.56
CA ASN A 93 2.98 -4.86 -27.12
C ASN A 93 2.46 -5.44 -25.79
N ASN A 94 1.34 -4.93 -25.27
CA ASN A 94 0.79 -5.26 -23.95
C ASN A 94 1.71 -4.91 -22.76
N GLU A 95 2.68 -4.02 -22.96
CA GLU A 95 3.56 -3.54 -21.90
C GLU A 95 2.88 -2.40 -21.11
N PHE A 96 3.05 -2.40 -19.78
CA PHE A 96 2.50 -1.35 -18.92
C PHE A 96 3.10 0.01 -19.25
N VAL A 97 2.25 1.04 -19.30
CA VAL A 97 2.74 2.42 -19.39
C VAL A 97 3.23 2.86 -18.01
N LEU A 98 4.53 3.19 -17.93
CA LEU A 98 5.18 3.62 -16.71
C LEU A 98 5.52 5.11 -16.73
N ILE A 99 5.47 5.73 -15.55
CA ILE A 99 5.88 7.11 -15.30
C ILE A 99 7.23 7.06 -14.59
N SER A 100 8.30 7.47 -15.25
CA SER A 100 9.61 7.60 -14.61
C SER A 100 9.57 8.74 -13.59
N ASP A 101 10.11 8.48 -12.40
CA ASP A 101 10.38 9.53 -11.41
C ASP A 101 11.44 10.50 -11.97
N PRO A 102 11.51 11.77 -11.52
CA PRO A 102 12.47 12.74 -12.06
C PRO A 102 13.92 12.33 -11.78
N ASP A 103 14.16 11.49 -10.76
CA ASP A 103 15.47 10.91 -10.44
C ASP A 103 15.80 9.66 -11.27
N GLY A 104 14.83 9.13 -12.03
CA GLY A 104 14.99 7.96 -12.91
C GLY A 104 15.23 6.62 -12.21
N THR A 105 15.29 6.59 -10.88
CA THR A 105 15.58 5.39 -10.08
C THR A 105 14.38 4.47 -9.92
N THR A 106 13.16 5.03 -9.96
CA THR A 106 11.92 4.27 -9.88
C THR A 106 10.98 4.65 -11.01
N SER A 107 10.32 3.64 -11.56
CA SER A 107 9.22 3.83 -12.51
C SER A 107 7.90 3.51 -11.81
N ILE A 108 6.86 4.28 -12.10
CA ILE A 108 5.56 4.15 -11.45
C ILE A 108 4.55 3.62 -12.45
N GLY A 109 3.95 2.47 -12.17
CA GLY A 109 2.78 1.96 -12.89
C GLY A 109 1.50 2.43 -12.21
N LEU A 110 0.55 2.95 -12.98
CA LEU A 110 -0.77 3.36 -12.47
C LEU A 110 -1.81 2.28 -12.71
N LEU A 111 -2.59 1.96 -11.66
CA LEU A 111 -3.66 0.99 -11.69
C LEU A 111 -4.96 1.65 -11.21
N CYS A 112 -5.96 1.74 -12.07
CA CYS A 112 -7.23 2.40 -11.76
C CYS A 112 -8.28 1.37 -11.35
N PHE A 113 -9.05 1.65 -10.29
CA PHE A 113 -10.21 0.80 -9.96
C PHE A 113 -11.38 0.97 -10.94
N ARG A 114 -11.42 2.11 -11.63
CA ARG A 114 -12.44 2.42 -12.63
C ARG A 114 -11.85 2.42 -14.03
N GLN A 115 -12.64 1.92 -14.98
CA GLN A 115 -12.27 1.93 -16.39
C GLN A 115 -12.22 3.36 -16.93
N GLU A 116 -13.14 4.25 -16.52
CA GLU A 116 -13.18 5.62 -17.03
C GLU A 116 -11.91 6.40 -16.66
N ASP A 117 -11.36 6.15 -15.47
CA ASP A 117 -10.12 6.76 -15.03
C ASP A 117 -8.92 6.26 -15.85
N ALA A 118 -8.93 4.98 -16.24
CA ALA A 118 -7.93 4.43 -17.16
C ALA A 118 -8.06 5.01 -18.59
N GLU A 119 -9.28 5.29 -19.05
CA GLU A 119 -9.54 5.99 -20.34
C GLU A 119 -9.05 7.43 -20.32
N ALA A 120 -9.28 8.16 -19.22
CA ALA A 120 -8.75 9.51 -19.05
C ALA A 120 -7.21 9.50 -19.05
N PHE A 121 -6.60 8.54 -18.35
CA PHE A 121 -5.14 8.37 -18.36
C PHE A 121 -4.61 8.03 -19.77
N LEU A 122 -5.29 7.13 -20.50
CA LEU A 122 -4.98 6.79 -21.89
C LEU A 122 -4.99 8.03 -22.79
N ALA A 123 -6.02 8.87 -22.67
CA ALA A 123 -6.12 10.12 -23.42
C ALA A 123 -4.97 11.07 -23.10
N GLN A 124 -4.58 11.17 -21.82
CA GLN A 124 -3.45 11.98 -21.39
C GLN A 124 -2.11 11.46 -21.93
N VAL A 125 -1.90 10.14 -21.94
CA VAL A 125 -0.70 9.50 -22.51
C VAL A 125 -0.61 9.78 -24.01
N ARG A 126 -1.72 9.65 -24.75
CA ARG A 126 -1.79 9.96 -26.20
C ARG A 126 -1.52 11.43 -26.52
N LEU A 127 -1.86 12.33 -25.60
CA LEU A 127 -1.61 13.76 -25.74
C LEU A 127 -0.12 14.10 -25.51
N ARG A 128 0.51 13.54 -24.47
CA ARG A 128 1.92 13.82 -24.15
C ARG A 128 2.92 13.07 -25.03
N ARG A 129 2.67 11.80 -25.37
CA ARG A 129 3.59 10.98 -26.17
C ARG A 129 2.99 10.65 -27.53
N ARG A 130 3.46 11.37 -28.55
CA ARG A 130 3.01 11.17 -29.94
C ARG A 130 3.33 9.76 -30.48
N GLU A 131 4.37 9.12 -29.96
CA GLU A 131 4.79 7.75 -30.34
C GLU A 131 3.80 6.66 -29.91
N LEU A 132 3.07 6.86 -28.81
CA LEU A 132 2.10 5.89 -28.27
C LEU A 132 0.66 6.11 -28.78
N ARG A 133 0.47 7.02 -29.74
CA ARG A 133 -0.85 7.48 -30.20
C ARG A 133 -1.75 6.38 -30.76
N SER A 134 -1.17 5.36 -31.38
CA SER A 134 -1.92 4.35 -32.16
C SER A 134 -1.96 2.96 -31.51
N GLY A 135 -1.11 2.69 -30.52
CA GLY A 135 -0.97 1.36 -29.92
C GLY A 135 -1.57 1.20 -28.53
N SER A 136 -1.83 2.31 -27.83
CA SER A 136 -2.20 2.25 -26.41
C SER A 136 -3.64 1.76 -26.21
N LYS A 137 -3.82 0.74 -25.35
CA LYS A 137 -5.11 0.13 -25.02
C LYS A 137 -5.26 -0.09 -23.52
N ILE A 138 -6.50 -0.21 -23.07
CA ILE A 138 -6.82 -0.52 -21.67
C ILE A 138 -6.86 -2.03 -21.52
N VAL A 139 -6.21 -2.52 -20.47
CA VAL A 139 -6.16 -3.93 -20.14
C VAL A 139 -6.64 -4.10 -18.71
N PRO A 140 -7.67 -4.94 -18.47
CA PRO A 140 -8.02 -5.36 -17.13
C PRO A 140 -6.95 -6.32 -16.61
N ILE A 141 -6.52 -6.11 -15.38
CA ILE A 141 -5.61 -6.96 -14.63
C ILE A 141 -6.19 -7.22 -13.25
N THR A 142 -5.98 -8.41 -12.70
CA THR A 142 -6.50 -8.75 -11.38
C THR A 142 -5.49 -8.40 -10.29
N LEU A 143 -5.98 -8.05 -9.09
CA LEU A 143 -5.11 -7.62 -7.99
C LEU A 143 -4.14 -8.72 -7.53
N ASP A 144 -4.50 -10.00 -7.67
CA ASP A 144 -3.60 -11.12 -7.37
C ASP A 144 -2.37 -11.12 -8.29
N GLN A 145 -2.58 -10.83 -9.58
CA GLN A 145 -1.49 -10.74 -10.55
C GLN A 145 -0.55 -9.58 -10.21
N VAL A 146 -1.10 -8.40 -9.90
CA VAL A 146 -0.31 -7.24 -9.47
C VAL A 146 0.44 -7.51 -8.16
N TYR A 147 -0.21 -8.19 -7.22
CA TYR A 147 0.38 -8.55 -5.93
C TYR A 147 1.60 -9.46 -6.10
N MET A 148 1.57 -10.37 -7.07
CA MET A 148 2.70 -11.23 -7.40
C MET A 148 3.76 -10.56 -8.28
N LEU A 149 3.41 -9.51 -9.02
CA LEU A 149 4.32 -8.74 -9.89
C LEU A 149 5.25 -7.84 -9.07
N LYS A 150 6.22 -8.45 -8.40
CA LYS A 150 7.33 -7.73 -7.77
C LYS A 150 8.48 -7.58 -8.76
N VAL A 151 8.46 -6.47 -9.48
CA VAL A 151 9.52 -6.07 -10.42
C VAL A 151 10.44 -5.06 -9.76
N GLU A 152 11.75 -5.28 -9.88
CA GLU A 152 12.75 -4.38 -9.32
C GLU A 152 12.71 -3.02 -10.05
N GLY A 153 12.70 -1.93 -9.30
CA GLY A 153 12.69 -0.57 -9.86
C GLY A 153 11.33 -0.07 -10.35
N ILE A 154 10.24 -0.82 -10.12
CA ILE A 154 8.88 -0.36 -10.46
C ILE A 154 7.96 -0.40 -9.24
N ALA A 155 7.27 0.71 -8.98
CA ALA A 155 6.24 0.83 -7.95
C ALA A 155 4.86 0.94 -8.60
N PHE A 156 3.93 0.07 -8.21
CA PHE A 156 2.53 0.19 -8.63
C PHE A 156 1.75 1.07 -7.66
N ARG A 157 1.06 2.09 -8.20
CA ARG A 157 0.17 2.97 -7.43
C ARG A 157 -1.26 2.77 -7.89
N PHE A 158 -2.13 2.54 -6.91
CA PHE A 158 -3.56 2.45 -7.14
C PHE A 158 -4.19 3.84 -7.16
N LEU A 159 -5.08 4.07 -8.12
CA LEU A 159 -5.96 5.21 -8.17
C LEU A 159 -7.35 4.79 -7.67
N PRO A 160 -7.72 5.15 -6.42
CA PRO A 160 -9.01 4.78 -5.83
C PRO A 160 -10.18 5.53 -6.47
N ASP A 161 -11.36 4.90 -6.41
CA ASP A 161 -12.61 5.52 -6.88
C ASP A 161 -12.94 6.77 -6.04
N PRO A 162 -13.14 7.95 -6.65
CA PRO A 162 -13.52 9.17 -5.94
C PRO A 162 -14.74 9.02 -5.04
N VAL A 163 -15.70 8.16 -5.41
CA VAL A 163 -16.90 7.90 -4.58
C VAL A 163 -16.51 7.16 -3.30
N GLN A 164 -15.60 6.18 -3.39
CA GLN A 164 -15.10 5.48 -2.22
C GLN A 164 -14.30 6.40 -1.30
N ILE A 165 -13.50 7.32 -1.87
CA ILE A 165 -12.78 8.33 -1.09
C ILE A 165 -13.78 9.21 -0.33
N LYS A 166 -14.80 9.74 -1.01
CA LYS A 166 -15.82 10.59 -0.38
C LYS A 166 -16.53 9.85 0.77
N ASN A 167 -16.99 8.62 0.50
CA ASN A 167 -17.70 7.82 1.50
C ASN A 167 -16.80 7.47 2.69
N ALA A 168 -15.53 7.14 2.44
CA ALA A 168 -14.56 6.84 3.49
C ALA A 168 -14.25 8.07 4.35
N LEU A 169 -14.18 9.26 3.74
CA LEU A 169 -14.01 10.51 4.47
C LEU A 169 -15.20 10.78 5.39
N GLU A 170 -16.43 10.65 4.89
CA GLU A 170 -17.65 10.84 5.71
C GLU A 170 -17.68 9.90 6.93
N VAL A 171 -17.38 8.61 6.73
CA VAL A 171 -17.28 7.64 7.83
C VAL A 171 -16.14 8.00 8.80
N SER A 172 -15.00 8.46 8.28
CA SER A 172 -13.85 8.84 9.09
C SER A 172 -14.17 10.04 9.97
N PHE A 173 -14.79 11.09 9.41
CA PHE A 173 -15.23 12.26 10.16
C PHE A 173 -16.22 11.88 11.27
N HIS A 174 -17.18 11.00 10.99
CA HIS A 174 -18.15 10.55 12.00
C HIS A 174 -17.50 9.74 13.13
N LYS A 175 -16.53 8.86 12.80
CA LYS A 175 -15.77 8.09 13.80
C LYS A 175 -14.89 8.98 14.67
N VAL A 176 -14.22 9.98 14.09
CA VAL A 176 -13.39 10.93 14.85
C VAL A 176 -14.26 11.78 15.76
N PHE A 177 -15.41 12.28 15.27
CA PHE A 177 -16.31 13.08 16.07
C PHE A 177 -16.94 12.28 17.22
N SER A 178 -17.41 11.05 16.98
CA SER A 178 -17.96 10.20 18.04
C SER A 178 -16.93 9.80 19.10
N ARG A 179 -15.65 9.65 18.73
CA ARG A 179 -14.56 9.38 19.69
C ARG A 179 -14.13 10.60 20.50
N SER A 180 -14.43 11.81 20.02
CA SER A 180 -14.05 13.05 20.70
C SER A 180 -15.10 13.52 21.71
N ILE A 181 -16.25 12.85 21.78
CA ILE A 181 -17.39 13.18 22.68
C ILE A 181 -17.56 12.11 23.77
N VAL A 182 -16.60 11.19 23.91
CA VAL A 182 -16.55 10.17 24.97
C VAL A 182 -15.26 10.34 25.76
#